data_AF-A0A951USP8-F1
#
_entry.id   AF-A0A951USP8-F1
#
_cell.length_a   1.000
_cell.length_b   1.000
_cell.length_c   1.000
_cell.angle_alpha   90.00
_cell.angle_beta   90.00
_cell.angle_gamma   90.00
#
_symmetry.space_group_name_H-M   'P 1'
#
loop_
_entity.id
_entity.type
_entity.pdbx_description
1 polymer ?
#
loop_
_entity_poly.entity_id
_entity_poly.type
_entity_poly.pdbx_seq_one_letter_code
_entity_poly.pdbx_strand_id
1 'polypeptide(L)'
;MTGRILTDKAGRAALDPYAKACHLREVGYRYLIAELESYLDPDEWDTFPRHYQHYGASLAVTVEMYALAGGLPPVRAPEDVAFYQALVRVNARFRHSPLVRVVTSARQSGRTDIGLANQLNEWAKMGQQQQSFLVESALAIETRFTARRQLRVMWWSILNGSMPTHTDLAALSDTLGVPTKWLAQELAQPHTFGQLFEKVKKCASEEQIWAQRWENVDIKQAIADLRSSVRRHRLPQTTHSTHSEIAWL
;
A
#
# COMPACT_ATOMS: atom_id res chain seq x y z
N MET A 1 6.38 -10.62 10.59
CA MET A 1 4.99 -11.09 10.33
C MET A 1 4.02 -10.13 11.00
N THR A 2 2.84 -9.93 10.41
CA THR A 2 1.78 -9.12 11.02
C THR A 2 0.50 -9.92 11.16
N GLY A 3 -0.29 -9.58 12.18
CA GLY A 3 -1.63 -10.10 12.42
C GLY A 3 -2.72 -9.12 12.03
N ARG A 4 -3.89 -9.69 11.69
CA ARG A 4 -5.10 -8.93 11.36
C ARG A 4 -5.70 -8.32 12.62
N ILE A 5 -5.86 -7.01 12.63
CA ILE A 5 -6.52 -6.26 13.69
C ILE A 5 -8.03 -6.24 13.43
N LEU A 6 -8.80 -6.64 14.44
CA LEU A 6 -10.25 -6.62 14.47
C LEU A 6 -10.72 -5.69 15.57
N THR A 7 -11.77 -4.93 15.31
CA THR A 7 -12.48 -4.20 16.37
C THR A 7 -13.39 -5.15 17.15
N ASP A 8 -13.48 -4.97 18.46
CA ASP A 8 -14.38 -5.72 19.31
C ASP A 8 -15.86 -5.51 18.89
N LYS A 9 -16.69 -6.55 19.04
CA LYS A 9 -18.05 -6.54 18.50
C LYS A 9 -18.96 -5.53 19.21
N ALA A 10 -18.86 -5.44 20.53
CA ALA A 10 -19.72 -4.59 21.34
C ALA A 10 -19.43 -3.11 21.09
N GLY A 11 -18.15 -2.71 21.15
CA GLY A 11 -17.69 -1.38 20.83
C GLY A 11 -18.06 -0.98 19.41
N ARG A 12 -17.82 -1.85 18.41
CA ARG A 12 -18.22 -1.56 17.02
C ARG A 12 -19.74 -1.41 16.85
N ALA A 13 -20.54 -2.12 17.64
CA ALA A 13 -21.99 -1.98 17.60
C ALA A 13 -22.47 -0.66 18.22
N ALA A 14 -21.75 -0.15 19.21
CA ALA A 14 -22.04 1.10 19.92
C ALA A 14 -21.55 2.37 19.22
N LEU A 15 -20.81 2.25 18.11
CA LEU A 15 -20.36 3.39 17.32
C LEU A 15 -21.53 4.16 16.70
N ASP A 16 -21.34 5.47 16.53
CA ASP A 16 -22.16 6.29 15.66
C ASP A 16 -22.38 5.60 14.29
N PRO A 17 -23.63 5.57 13.75
CA PRO A 17 -23.92 4.84 12.52
C PRO A 17 -23.08 5.26 11.32
N TYR A 18 -22.78 6.55 11.17
CA TYR A 18 -21.95 7.05 10.09
C TYR A 18 -20.49 6.63 10.29
N ALA A 19 -19.94 6.81 11.51
CA ALA A 19 -18.59 6.38 11.85
C ALA A 19 -18.37 4.87 11.64
N LYS A 20 -19.36 4.05 12.05
CA LYS A 20 -19.36 2.60 11.80
C LYS A 20 -19.33 2.29 10.30
N ALA A 21 -20.13 3.00 9.50
CA ALA A 21 -20.17 2.79 8.07
C ALA A 21 -18.86 3.19 7.38
N CYS A 22 -18.24 4.31 7.79
CA CYS A 22 -16.92 4.72 7.31
C CYS A 22 -15.84 3.70 7.68
N HIS A 23 -15.81 3.22 8.93
CA HIS A 23 -14.88 2.19 9.36
C HIS A 23 -14.98 0.92 8.50
N LEU A 24 -16.20 0.40 8.29
CA LEU A 24 -16.41 -0.81 7.48
C LEU A 24 -16.03 -0.60 6.01
N ARG A 25 -16.31 0.57 5.45
CA ARG A 25 -15.91 0.93 4.08
C ARG A 25 -14.39 1.04 3.96
N GLU A 26 -13.72 1.71 4.90
CA GLU A 26 -12.27 1.84 4.90
C GLU A 26 -11.59 0.48 4.99
N VAL A 27 -12.06 -0.40 5.88
CA VAL A 27 -11.57 -1.77 5.99
C VAL A 27 -11.73 -2.50 4.64
N GLY A 28 -12.93 -2.47 4.05
CA GLY A 28 -13.19 -3.10 2.75
C GLY A 28 -12.33 -2.55 1.61
N TYR A 29 -12.20 -1.23 1.54
CA TYR A 29 -11.37 -0.50 0.60
C TYR A 29 -9.89 -0.94 0.71
N ARG A 30 -9.32 -0.94 1.91
CA ARG A 30 -7.93 -1.35 2.15
C ARG A 30 -7.68 -2.83 1.85
N TYR A 31 -8.66 -3.71 2.09
CA TYR A 31 -8.56 -5.11 1.71
C TYR A 31 -8.54 -5.32 0.19
N LEU A 32 -9.38 -4.59 -0.55
CA LEU A 32 -9.37 -4.64 -2.01
C LEU A 32 -8.04 -4.12 -2.57
N ILE A 33 -7.47 -3.08 -1.97
CA ILE A 33 -6.13 -2.58 -2.32
C ILE A 33 -5.06 -3.65 -2.10
N ALA A 34 -5.03 -4.29 -0.93
CA ALA A 34 -4.03 -5.33 -0.63
C ALA A 34 -4.16 -6.56 -1.53
N GLU A 35 -5.38 -6.91 -1.93
CA GLU A 35 -5.61 -7.96 -2.91
C GLU A 35 -5.13 -7.55 -4.30
N LEU A 36 -5.47 -6.35 -4.76
CA LEU A 36 -5.03 -5.82 -6.05
C LEU A 36 -3.49 -5.70 -6.12
N GLU A 37 -2.85 -5.25 -5.03
CA GLU A 37 -1.39 -5.21 -4.89
C GLU A 37 -0.77 -6.57 -5.16
N SER A 38 -1.36 -7.65 -4.63
CA SER A 38 -0.85 -9.01 -4.81
C SER A 38 -0.84 -9.50 -6.26
N TYR A 39 -1.64 -8.89 -7.14
CA TYR A 39 -1.66 -9.19 -8.57
C TYR A 39 -0.72 -8.28 -9.36
N LEU A 40 -0.78 -6.97 -9.10
CA LEU A 40 -0.06 -5.98 -9.89
C LEU A 40 1.41 -5.90 -9.51
N ASP A 41 1.71 -6.09 -8.24
CA ASP A 41 3.05 -6.00 -7.68
C ASP A 41 3.30 -7.12 -6.65
N PRO A 42 3.41 -8.37 -7.13
CA PRO A 42 3.49 -9.53 -6.26
C PRO A 42 4.78 -9.53 -5.41
N ASP A 43 4.63 -9.98 -4.17
CA ASP A 43 5.71 -10.30 -3.25
C ASP A 43 5.63 -11.79 -2.91
N GLU A 44 6.70 -12.54 -3.19
CA GLU A 44 6.81 -13.98 -2.95
C GLU A 44 6.66 -14.34 -1.46
N TRP A 45 7.02 -13.43 -0.57
CA TRP A 45 6.95 -13.64 0.89
C TRP A 45 5.60 -13.23 1.46
N ASP A 46 4.82 -12.47 0.69
CA ASP A 46 3.54 -11.91 1.12
C ASP A 46 2.41 -12.13 0.09
N THR A 47 2.20 -13.40 -0.23
CA THR A 47 1.19 -13.89 -1.17
C THR A 47 -0.25 -13.74 -0.65
N PHE A 48 -1.22 -13.64 -1.55
CA PHE A 48 -2.64 -13.71 -1.18
C PHE A 48 -3.02 -15.14 -0.69
N PRO A 49 -3.90 -15.31 0.31
CA PRO A 49 -4.67 -14.30 1.05
C PRO A 49 -3.81 -13.56 2.09
N ARG A 50 -3.99 -12.24 2.14
CA ARG A 50 -3.28 -11.32 3.04
C ARG A 50 -4.15 -10.16 3.53
N HIS A 51 -3.69 -9.47 4.58
CA HIS A 51 -4.26 -8.19 5.01
C HIS A 51 -3.30 -7.03 4.74
N TYR A 52 -3.70 -5.81 5.11
CA TYR A 52 -2.93 -4.58 4.89
C TYR A 52 -2.28 -4.01 6.16
N GLN A 53 -2.71 -4.47 7.34
CA GLN A 53 -2.38 -3.87 8.63
C GLN A 53 -0.97 -4.24 9.13
N HIS A 54 -0.24 -3.29 9.69
CA HIS A 54 1.09 -3.47 10.30
C HIS A 54 1.28 -2.51 11.49
N TYR A 55 0.24 -2.43 12.35
CA TYR A 55 0.15 -1.42 13.40
C TYR A 55 0.28 -2.03 14.80
N GLY A 56 0.96 -1.31 15.68
CA GLY A 56 1.13 -1.58 17.10
C GLY A 56 1.40 -3.05 17.41
N ALA A 57 0.58 -3.61 18.31
CA ALA A 57 0.71 -4.97 18.81
C ALA A 57 0.50 -6.09 17.77
N SER A 58 0.21 -5.76 16.51
CA SER A 58 0.04 -6.76 15.46
C SER A 58 1.34 -7.12 14.74
N LEU A 59 2.45 -6.40 14.96
CA LEU A 59 3.73 -6.64 14.31
C LEU A 59 4.67 -7.50 15.19
N ALA A 60 5.18 -8.58 14.61
CA ALA A 60 6.23 -9.41 15.19
C ALA A 60 7.44 -9.48 14.24
N VAL A 61 8.63 -9.35 14.81
CA VAL A 61 9.91 -9.39 14.09
C VAL A 61 10.87 -10.35 14.77
N THR A 62 11.82 -10.89 14.02
CA THR A 62 12.91 -11.65 14.61
C THR A 62 13.91 -10.70 15.28
N VAL A 63 14.72 -11.22 16.20
CA VAL A 63 15.74 -10.41 16.90
C VAL A 63 16.75 -9.83 15.90
N GLU A 64 17.11 -10.62 14.90
CA GLU A 64 18.05 -10.22 13.85
C GLU A 64 17.50 -9.04 13.05
N MET A 65 16.23 -9.09 12.65
CA MET A 65 15.60 -8.00 11.90
C MET A 65 15.35 -6.77 12.75
N TYR A 66 15.05 -6.93 14.04
CA TYR A 66 14.96 -5.81 14.98
C TYR A 66 16.31 -5.08 15.07
N ALA A 67 17.40 -5.82 15.26
CA ALA A 67 18.75 -5.26 15.31
C ALA A 67 19.15 -4.59 13.98
N LEU A 68 18.89 -5.26 12.85
CA LEU A 68 19.22 -4.73 11.52
C LEU A 68 18.47 -3.43 11.19
N ALA A 69 17.22 -3.31 11.63
CA ALA A 69 16.44 -2.09 11.46
C ALA A 69 16.87 -0.93 12.39
N GLY A 70 17.83 -1.16 13.30
CA GLY A 70 18.28 -0.18 14.28
C GLY A 70 17.39 -0.09 15.53
N GLY A 71 16.56 -1.10 15.77
CA GLY A 71 15.59 -1.14 16.88
C GLY A 71 14.38 -0.22 16.67
N LEU A 72 13.64 0.04 17.75
CA LEU A 72 12.46 0.91 17.73
C LEU A 72 12.89 2.39 17.66
N PRO A 73 12.51 3.15 16.61
CA PRO A 73 12.89 4.55 16.50
C PRO A 73 12.31 5.40 17.65
N PRO A 74 13.08 6.31 18.26
CA PRO A 74 12.63 7.15 19.36
C PRO A 74 11.79 8.34 18.85
N VAL A 75 10.68 8.06 18.18
CA VAL A 75 9.71 9.06 17.70
C VAL A 75 8.50 9.13 18.63
N ARG A 76 7.85 10.30 18.69
CA ARG A 76 6.73 10.53 19.60
C ARG A 76 5.50 9.68 19.25
N ALA A 77 5.12 9.66 17.97
CA ALA A 77 4.07 8.84 17.37
C ALA A 77 4.04 9.08 15.85
N PRO A 78 3.63 8.13 14.98
CA PRO A 78 3.43 6.71 15.27
C PRO A 78 4.75 5.94 15.20
N GLU A 79 5.20 5.39 16.33
CA GLU A 79 6.44 4.62 16.45
C GLU A 79 6.41 3.30 15.67
N ASP A 80 5.23 2.68 15.56
CA ASP A 80 5.00 1.46 14.81
C ASP A 80 5.18 1.66 13.30
N VAL A 81 4.65 2.76 12.76
CA VAL A 81 4.85 3.15 11.35
C VAL A 81 6.31 3.48 11.08
N ALA A 82 6.97 4.21 11.98
CA ALA A 82 8.39 4.52 11.84
C ALA A 82 9.25 3.24 11.86
N PHE A 83 8.92 2.28 12.73
CA PHE A 83 9.61 1.00 12.79
C PHE A 83 9.35 0.14 11.56
N TYR A 84 8.10 0.09 11.06
CA TYR A 84 7.77 -0.58 9.80
C TYR A 84 8.58 0.01 8.63
N GLN A 85 8.69 1.34 8.55
CA GLN A 85 9.52 2.00 7.54
C GLN A 85 11.00 1.63 7.67
N ALA A 86 11.54 1.57 8.90
CA ALA A 86 12.91 1.12 9.13
C ALA A 86 13.15 -0.31 8.63
N LEU A 87 12.21 -1.23 8.88
CA LEU A 87 12.25 -2.59 8.34
C LEU A 87 12.20 -2.62 6.80
N VAL A 88 11.34 -1.79 6.19
CA VAL A 88 11.28 -1.66 4.72
C VAL A 88 12.62 -1.18 4.14
N ARG A 89 13.29 -0.20 4.77
CA ARG A 89 14.59 0.31 4.33
C ARG A 89 15.68 -0.77 4.29
N VAL A 90 15.59 -1.80 5.14
CA VAL A 90 16.55 -2.91 5.16
C VAL A 90 16.07 -4.11 4.31
N ASN A 91 15.09 -3.91 3.42
CA ASN A 91 14.47 -4.96 2.60
C ASN A 91 13.96 -6.15 3.42
N ALA A 92 13.41 -5.89 4.62
CA ALA A 92 12.79 -6.93 5.43
C ALA A 92 11.67 -7.63 4.64
N ARG A 93 11.57 -8.95 4.81
CA ARG A 93 10.48 -9.76 4.25
C ARG A 93 9.28 -9.69 5.18
N PHE A 94 8.12 -9.37 4.64
CA PHE A 94 6.88 -9.27 5.41
C PHE A 94 5.95 -10.43 5.10
N ARG A 95 5.10 -10.75 6.08
CA ARG A 95 3.98 -11.68 5.90
C ARG A 95 2.78 -11.15 6.66
N HIS A 96 1.72 -10.78 5.94
CA HIS A 96 0.47 -10.26 6.49
C HIS A 96 -0.57 -11.38 6.62
N SER A 97 -0.46 -12.16 7.70
CA SER A 97 -1.23 -13.38 7.84
C SER A 97 -2.67 -13.14 8.30
N PRO A 98 -3.69 -13.59 7.55
CA PRO A 98 -5.08 -13.46 7.97
C PRO A 98 -5.46 -14.41 9.12
N LEU A 99 -4.58 -15.35 9.48
CA LEU A 99 -4.80 -16.36 10.52
C LEU A 99 -4.51 -15.81 11.91
N VAL A 100 -3.50 -14.95 12.04
CA VAL A 100 -3.17 -14.29 13.31
C VAL A 100 -4.12 -13.11 13.48
N ARG A 101 -4.79 -13.03 14.63
CA ARG A 101 -5.81 -12.01 14.88
C ARG A 101 -5.55 -11.33 16.21
N VAL A 102 -5.63 -10.01 16.20
CA VAL A 102 -5.55 -9.15 17.38
C VAL A 102 -6.87 -8.41 17.50
N VAL A 103 -7.45 -8.36 18.69
CA VAL A 103 -8.68 -7.60 18.94
C VAL A 103 -8.35 -6.31 19.67
N THR A 104 -8.86 -5.18 19.18
CA THR A 104 -8.72 -3.86 19.79
C THR A 104 -10.09 -3.24 20.07
N SER A 105 -10.14 -2.34 21.06
CA SER A 105 -11.36 -1.61 21.41
C SER A 105 -11.76 -0.65 20.29
N ALA A 106 -13.04 -0.58 19.94
CA ALA A 106 -13.60 0.45 19.05
C ALA A 106 -13.95 1.76 19.78
N ARG A 107 -13.19 2.15 20.80
CA ARG A 107 -13.44 3.39 21.57
C ARG A 107 -13.14 4.63 20.72
N GLN A 108 -13.90 5.70 20.90
CA GLN A 108 -13.68 7.00 20.23
C GLN A 108 -12.82 7.98 21.04
N SER A 109 -12.49 7.64 22.29
CA SER A 109 -11.57 8.41 23.12
C SER A 109 -10.21 7.69 23.20
N GLY A 110 -9.18 8.33 22.63
CA GLY A 110 -7.80 7.86 22.61
C GLY A 110 -6.89 8.63 23.57
N ARG A 111 -5.66 8.11 23.77
CA ARG A 111 -4.61 8.79 24.57
C ARG A 111 -3.64 9.62 23.70
N THR A 112 -3.78 9.51 22.38
CA THR A 112 -2.91 10.11 21.37
C THR A 112 -3.76 10.87 20.38
N ASP A 113 -3.19 11.90 19.75
CA ASP A 113 -3.85 12.69 18.70
C ASP A 113 -3.94 11.95 17.35
N ILE A 114 -3.37 10.75 17.28
CA ILE A 114 -3.42 9.87 16.11
C ILE A 114 -3.96 8.48 16.47
N GLY A 115 -4.43 7.74 15.46
CA GLY A 115 -4.85 6.33 15.56
C GLY A 115 -6.35 6.10 15.44
N LEU A 116 -6.76 4.84 15.61
CA LEU A 116 -8.14 4.38 15.32
C LEU A 116 -9.21 5.13 16.13
N ALA A 117 -8.97 5.41 17.41
CA ALA A 117 -9.96 6.11 18.24
C ALA A 117 -10.28 7.50 17.68
N ASN A 118 -9.25 8.23 17.26
CA ASN A 118 -9.42 9.56 16.69
C ASN A 118 -10.04 9.49 15.31
N GLN A 119 -9.63 8.53 14.47
CA GLN A 119 -10.26 8.32 13.18
C GLN A 119 -11.77 8.04 13.30
N LEU A 120 -12.18 7.23 14.29
CA LEU A 120 -13.59 6.97 14.59
C LEU A 120 -14.33 8.22 15.09
N ASN A 121 -13.65 9.10 15.83
CA ASN A 121 -14.21 10.39 16.25
C ASN A 121 -14.37 11.36 15.06
N GLU A 122 -13.35 11.46 14.21
CA GLU A 122 -13.40 12.30 13.00
C GLU A 122 -14.50 11.85 12.04
N TRP A 123 -14.67 10.55 11.81
CA TRP A 123 -15.82 10.09 11.01
C TRP A 123 -17.17 10.42 11.65
N ALA A 124 -17.30 10.38 12.98
CA ALA A 124 -18.55 10.79 13.62
C ALA A 124 -18.85 12.28 13.38
N LYS A 125 -17.83 13.15 13.47
CA LYS A 125 -17.96 14.58 13.13
C LYS A 125 -18.32 14.79 11.65
N MET A 126 -17.68 14.07 10.74
CA MET A 126 -18.01 14.10 9.30
C MET A 126 -19.47 13.77 9.05
N GLY A 127 -20.02 12.79 9.77
CA GLY A 127 -21.43 12.42 9.69
C GLY A 127 -22.37 13.54 10.11
N GLN A 128 -22.04 14.25 11.20
CA GLN A 128 -22.79 15.44 11.66
C GLN A 128 -22.76 16.58 10.64
N GLN A 129 -21.65 16.72 9.92
CA GLN A 129 -21.44 17.75 8.90
C GLN A 129 -21.88 17.31 7.49
N GLN A 130 -22.43 16.10 7.33
CA GLN A 130 -22.81 15.51 6.05
C GLN A 130 -21.69 15.53 5.00
N GLN A 131 -20.44 15.39 5.44
CA GLN A 131 -19.29 15.40 4.54
C GLN A 131 -19.15 14.06 3.81
N SER A 132 -18.61 14.11 2.60
CA SER A 132 -18.25 12.93 1.83
C SER A 132 -16.94 12.32 2.33
N PHE A 133 -16.83 11.00 2.31
CA PHE A 133 -15.58 10.31 2.63
C PHE A 133 -14.79 10.06 1.35
N LEU A 134 -13.87 10.98 1.05
CA LEU A 134 -13.05 10.96 -0.16
C LEU A 134 -11.75 10.16 0.05
N VAL A 135 -11.35 9.39 -0.96
CA VAL A 135 -10.16 8.53 -0.97
C VAL A 135 -9.50 8.49 -2.35
N GLU A 136 -8.28 7.96 -2.41
CA GLU A 136 -7.56 7.71 -3.67
C GLU A 136 -8.41 6.82 -4.63
N SER A 137 -8.43 7.17 -5.92
CA SER A 137 -9.19 6.42 -6.93
C SER A 137 -8.55 5.08 -7.28
N ALA A 138 -9.34 4.14 -7.80
CA ALA A 138 -8.83 2.82 -8.21
C ALA A 138 -7.72 2.92 -9.28
N LEU A 139 -7.87 3.81 -10.25
CA LEU A 139 -6.88 4.03 -11.32
C LEU A 139 -5.55 4.56 -10.77
N ALA A 140 -5.59 5.48 -9.80
CA ALA A 140 -4.39 5.96 -9.13
C ALA A 140 -3.67 4.79 -8.41
N ILE A 141 -4.42 3.97 -7.67
CA ILE A 141 -3.87 2.80 -6.96
C ILE A 141 -3.24 1.79 -7.93
N GLU A 142 -3.91 1.46 -9.04
CA GLU A 142 -3.40 0.56 -10.10
C GLU A 142 -2.11 1.09 -10.71
N THR A 143 -2.10 2.38 -11.05
CA THR A 143 -0.94 3.07 -11.61
C THR A 143 0.22 3.03 -10.64
N ARG A 144 -0.01 3.29 -9.34
CA ARG A 144 1.01 3.30 -8.31
C ARG A 144 1.64 1.92 -8.11
N PHE A 145 0.84 0.84 -8.11
CA PHE A 145 1.38 -0.52 -7.99
C PHE A 145 2.18 -0.92 -9.23
N THR A 146 1.66 -0.62 -10.42
CA THR A 146 2.36 -0.89 -11.68
C THR A 146 3.69 -0.15 -11.75
N ALA A 147 3.71 1.14 -11.41
CA ALA A 147 4.92 1.95 -11.37
C ALA A 147 5.92 1.45 -10.31
N ARG A 148 5.45 1.05 -9.12
CA ARG A 148 6.32 0.48 -8.08
C ARG A 148 6.97 -0.83 -8.54
N ARG A 149 6.22 -1.70 -9.24
CA ARG A 149 6.77 -2.92 -9.83
C ARG A 149 7.81 -2.62 -10.91
N GLN A 150 7.50 -1.71 -11.83
CA GLN A 150 8.43 -1.29 -12.90
C GLN A 150 9.71 -0.71 -12.31
N LEU A 151 9.61 0.12 -11.27
CA LEU A 151 10.77 0.63 -10.54
C LEU A 151 11.59 -0.50 -9.91
N ARG A 152 10.94 -1.52 -9.32
CA ARG A 152 11.66 -2.67 -8.73
C ARG A 152 12.40 -3.47 -9.79
N VAL A 153 11.76 -3.74 -10.92
CA VAL A 153 12.37 -4.44 -12.06
C VAL A 153 13.57 -3.63 -12.58
N MET A 154 13.41 -2.32 -12.78
CA MET A 154 14.48 -1.45 -13.25
C MET A 154 15.66 -1.41 -12.26
N TRP A 155 15.38 -1.22 -10.97
CA TRP A 155 16.38 -1.25 -9.90
C TRP A 155 17.15 -2.58 -9.89
N TRP A 156 16.44 -3.71 -10.00
CA TRP A 156 17.07 -5.03 -10.05
C TRP A 156 17.94 -5.22 -11.30
N SER A 157 17.47 -4.79 -12.47
CA SER A 157 18.24 -4.88 -13.72
C SER A 157 19.54 -4.08 -13.65
N ILE A 158 19.52 -2.89 -13.04
CA ILE A 158 20.70 -2.04 -12.84
C ILE A 158 21.73 -2.72 -11.93
N LEU A 159 21.27 -3.33 -10.83
CA LEU A 159 22.16 -4.11 -9.96
C LEU A 159 22.82 -5.29 -10.68
N ASN A 160 22.18 -5.82 -11.72
CA ASN A 160 22.71 -6.89 -12.57
C ASN A 160 23.46 -6.36 -13.81
N GLY A 161 23.84 -5.07 -13.83
CA GLY A 161 24.69 -4.48 -14.86
C GLY A 161 23.96 -4.02 -16.14
N SER A 162 22.62 -4.04 -16.15
CA SER A 162 21.84 -3.53 -17.27
C SER A 162 21.60 -2.02 -17.14
N MET A 163 21.61 -1.29 -18.24
CA MET A 163 21.28 0.14 -18.25
C MET A 163 19.86 0.36 -18.78
N PRO A 164 18.99 1.12 -18.07
CA PRO A 164 17.67 1.44 -18.59
C PRO A 164 17.80 2.34 -19.82
N THR A 165 16.91 2.17 -20.79
CA THR A 165 16.84 3.12 -21.91
C THR A 165 16.32 4.47 -21.40
N HIS A 166 16.68 5.55 -22.08
CA HIS A 166 16.14 6.88 -21.78
C HIS A 166 14.60 6.90 -21.85
N THR A 167 14.02 6.18 -22.81
CA THR A 167 12.57 6.07 -23.01
C THR A 167 11.89 5.40 -21.82
N ASP A 168 12.40 4.26 -21.35
CA ASP A 168 11.82 3.54 -20.21
C ASP A 168 11.90 4.36 -18.92
N LEU A 169 13.04 5.03 -18.71
CA LEU A 169 13.25 5.88 -17.55
C LEU A 169 12.30 7.10 -17.57
N ALA A 170 12.14 7.75 -18.72
CA ALA A 170 11.24 8.88 -18.88
C ALA A 170 9.79 8.47 -18.61
N ALA A 171 9.32 7.37 -19.19
CA ALA A 171 7.96 6.86 -18.98
C ALA A 171 7.70 6.52 -17.51
N LEU A 172 8.64 5.85 -16.84
CA LEU A 172 8.52 5.53 -15.41
C LEU A 172 8.53 6.80 -14.55
N SER A 173 9.41 7.77 -14.85
CA SER A 173 9.49 9.02 -14.11
C SER A 173 8.20 9.85 -14.20
N ASP A 174 7.59 9.92 -15.39
CA ASP A 174 6.30 10.59 -15.58
C ASP A 174 5.20 9.88 -14.80
N THR A 175 5.15 8.54 -14.87
CA THR A 175 4.16 7.74 -14.13
C THR A 175 4.30 7.95 -12.62
N LEU A 176 5.53 7.95 -12.09
CA LEU A 176 5.81 8.19 -10.67
C LEU A 176 5.60 9.66 -10.24
N GLY A 177 5.56 10.60 -11.19
CA GLY A 177 5.49 12.02 -10.91
C GLY A 177 6.78 12.57 -10.28
N VAL A 178 7.94 12.16 -10.80
CA VAL A 178 9.27 12.62 -10.34
C VAL A 178 10.13 13.07 -11.52
N PRO A 179 11.13 13.97 -11.32
CA PRO A 179 12.00 14.41 -12.41
C PRO A 179 12.87 13.25 -12.94
N THR A 180 12.91 13.07 -14.27
CA THR A 180 13.66 11.96 -14.92
C THR A 180 15.15 11.96 -14.56
N LYS A 181 15.78 13.15 -14.55
CA LYS A 181 17.21 13.29 -14.19
C LYS A 181 17.47 12.89 -12.73
N TRP A 182 16.58 13.28 -11.82
CA TRP A 182 16.67 12.94 -10.41
C TRP A 182 16.52 11.42 -10.21
N LEU A 183 15.54 10.80 -10.88
CA LEU A 183 15.33 9.35 -10.80
C LEU A 183 16.56 8.57 -11.30
N ALA A 184 17.20 9.04 -12.38
CA ALA A 184 18.43 8.43 -12.90
C ALA A 184 19.57 8.47 -11.86
N GLN A 185 19.72 9.61 -11.17
CA GLN A 185 20.75 9.79 -10.15
C GLN A 185 20.53 8.89 -8.94
N GLU A 186 19.29 8.75 -8.48
CA GLU A 186 18.93 7.90 -7.34
C GLU A 186 19.03 6.41 -7.67
N LEU A 187 18.71 6.01 -8.90
CA LEU A 187 18.90 4.62 -9.37
C LEU A 187 20.38 4.22 -9.46
N ALA A 188 21.29 5.18 -9.64
CA ALA A 188 22.73 4.94 -9.66
C ALA A 188 23.35 4.82 -8.25
N GLN A 189 22.60 5.14 -7.19
CA GLN A 189 23.07 5.01 -5.81
C GLN A 189 22.92 3.56 -5.30
N PRO A 190 23.76 3.11 -4.36
CA PRO A 190 23.70 1.76 -3.78
C PRO A 190 22.57 1.63 -2.75
N HIS A 191 21.35 2.01 -3.14
CA HIS A 191 20.17 1.93 -2.29
C HIS A 191 19.56 0.54 -2.29
N THR A 192 19.04 0.11 -1.13
CA THR A 192 18.02 -0.93 -1.14
C THR A 192 16.78 -0.44 -1.89
N PHE A 193 15.98 -1.35 -2.43
CA PHE A 193 14.71 -0.97 -3.07
C PHE A 193 13.80 -0.18 -2.10
N GLY A 194 13.75 -0.58 -0.82
CA GLY A 194 12.99 0.13 0.20
C GLY A 194 13.41 1.58 0.38
N GLN A 195 14.72 1.85 0.42
CA GLN A 195 15.26 3.22 0.51
C GLN A 195 14.97 4.04 -0.75
N LEU A 196 15.19 3.46 -1.93
CA LEU A 196 14.89 4.11 -3.21
C LEU A 196 13.41 4.49 -3.28
N PHE A 197 12.51 3.55 -2.97
CA PHE A 197 11.08 3.80 -3.06
C PHE A 197 10.59 4.82 -2.03
N GLU A 198 11.19 4.88 -0.85
CA GLU A 198 10.91 5.94 0.13
C GLU A 198 11.29 7.32 -0.41
N LYS A 199 12.48 7.46 -1.01
CA LYS A 199 12.93 8.70 -1.67
C LYS A 199 12.01 9.11 -2.82
N VAL A 200 11.60 8.16 -3.65
CA VAL A 200 10.65 8.39 -4.76
C VAL A 200 9.33 8.92 -4.23
N LYS A 201 8.74 8.32 -3.19
CA LYS A 201 7.50 8.83 -2.59
C LYS A 201 7.66 10.24 -2.04
N LYS A 202 8.80 10.53 -1.40
CA LYS A 202 9.08 11.87 -0.86
C LYS A 202 9.17 12.91 -1.99
N CYS A 203 9.97 12.65 -3.02
CA CYS A 203 10.09 13.52 -4.18
C CYS A 203 8.73 13.72 -4.87
N ALA A 204 7.99 12.65 -5.17
CA ALA A 204 6.68 12.75 -5.80
C ALA A 204 5.68 13.60 -4.97
N SER A 205 5.78 13.52 -3.63
CA SER A 205 4.98 14.35 -2.74
C SER A 205 5.42 15.82 -2.75
N GLU A 206 6.69 16.13 -2.94
CA GLU A 206 7.19 17.50 -3.03
C GLU A 206 6.82 18.15 -4.37
N GLU A 207 6.84 17.38 -5.45
CA GLU A 207 6.47 17.83 -6.80
C GLU A 207 4.95 18.04 -6.97
N GLN A 208 4.12 17.44 -6.10
CA GLN A 208 2.66 17.54 -6.14
C GLN A 208 1.99 17.02 -7.44
N ILE A 209 2.76 16.46 -8.38
CA ILE A 209 2.25 15.96 -9.67
C ILE A 209 1.17 14.89 -9.47
N TRP A 210 1.38 13.97 -8.51
CA TRP A 210 0.41 12.90 -8.24
C TRP A 210 -0.93 13.45 -7.75
N ALA A 211 -0.90 14.42 -6.84
CA ALA A 211 -2.11 15.04 -6.29
C ALA A 211 -2.86 15.89 -7.33
N GLN A 212 -2.14 16.48 -8.29
CA GLN A 212 -2.73 17.22 -9.40
C GLN A 212 -3.34 16.29 -10.45
N ARG A 213 -2.73 15.12 -10.68
CA ARG A 213 -3.17 14.14 -11.68
C ARG A 213 -4.39 13.34 -11.24
N TRP A 214 -4.50 13.05 -9.95
CA TRP A 214 -5.51 12.13 -9.43
C TRP A 214 -6.38 12.83 -8.40
N GLU A 215 -7.62 13.12 -8.77
CA GLU A 215 -8.62 13.60 -7.82
C GLU A 215 -9.05 12.46 -6.87
N ASN A 216 -9.30 12.81 -5.61
CA ASN A 216 -9.93 11.88 -4.68
C ASN A 216 -11.41 11.70 -5.04
N VAL A 217 -11.91 10.47 -4.88
CA VAL A 217 -13.29 10.11 -5.18
C VAL A 217 -14.02 9.63 -3.93
N ASP A 218 -15.35 9.63 -3.93
CA ASP A 218 -16.12 9.04 -2.83
C ASP A 218 -15.73 7.56 -2.64
N ILE A 219 -15.54 7.15 -1.38
CA ILE A 219 -15.10 5.80 -1.03
C ILE A 219 -16.01 4.70 -1.60
N LYS A 220 -17.31 4.95 -1.78
CA LYS A 220 -18.21 3.97 -2.39
C LYS A 220 -17.87 3.76 -3.87
N GLN A 221 -17.56 4.83 -4.59
CA GLN A 221 -17.10 4.77 -5.98
C GLN A 221 -15.76 4.04 -6.06
N ALA A 222 -14.77 4.42 -5.24
CA ALA A 222 -13.48 3.74 -5.19
C ALA A 222 -13.61 2.23 -4.90
N ILE A 223 -14.48 1.83 -3.96
CA ILE A 223 -14.75 0.42 -3.66
C ILE A 223 -15.38 -0.29 -4.86
N ALA A 224 -16.33 0.33 -5.56
CA ALA A 224 -16.97 -0.26 -6.73
C ALA A 224 -15.94 -0.51 -7.85
N ASP A 225 -15.09 0.48 -8.12
CA ASP A 225 -14.06 0.39 -9.16
C ASP A 225 -12.97 -0.62 -8.80
N LEU A 226 -12.50 -0.63 -7.55
CA LEU A 226 -11.54 -1.62 -7.06
C LEU A 226 -12.09 -3.05 -7.15
N ARG A 227 -13.38 -3.26 -6.86
CA ARG A 227 -14.01 -4.58 -7.02
C ARG A 227 -14.01 -5.03 -8.48
N SER A 228 -14.36 -4.14 -9.40
CA SER A 228 -14.30 -4.41 -10.84
C SER A 228 -12.88 -4.75 -11.28
N SER A 229 -11.90 -4.01 -10.78
CA SER A 229 -10.48 -4.24 -11.06
C SER A 229 -9.98 -5.59 -10.56
N VAL A 230 -10.17 -5.87 -9.27
CA VAL A 230 -9.81 -7.17 -8.67
C VAL A 230 -10.49 -8.32 -9.40
N ARG A 231 -11.76 -8.18 -9.81
CA ARG A 231 -12.46 -9.21 -10.59
C ARG A 231 -11.77 -9.51 -11.93
N ARG A 232 -11.25 -8.50 -12.63
CA ARG A 232 -10.48 -8.69 -13.88
C ARG A 232 -9.22 -9.54 -13.66
N HIS A 233 -8.56 -9.39 -12.51
CA HIS A 233 -7.35 -10.16 -12.17
C HIS A 233 -7.64 -11.56 -11.59
N ARG A 234 -8.80 -11.78 -10.98
CA ARG A 234 -9.23 -13.11 -10.49
C ARG A 234 -9.60 -14.08 -11.59
N LEU A 235 -10.11 -13.58 -12.72
CA LEU A 235 -10.47 -14.43 -13.84
C LEU A 235 -9.18 -14.96 -14.49
N PRO A 236 -9.13 -16.24 -14.90
CA PRO A 236 -8.02 -16.73 -15.71
C PRO A 236 -7.91 -15.83 -16.94
N GLN A 237 -6.74 -15.25 -17.18
CA GLN A 237 -6.45 -14.62 -18.46
C GLN A 237 -6.55 -15.75 -19.49
N THR A 238 -7.66 -15.82 -20.24
CA THR A 238 -7.80 -16.75 -21.35
C THR A 238 -6.76 -16.36 -22.38
N THR A 239 -5.60 -17.01 -22.34
CA THR A 239 -4.61 -16.93 -23.40
C THR A 239 -5.25 -17.51 -24.65
N HIS A 240 -5.70 -16.65 -25.56
CA HIS A 240 -5.89 -17.04 -26.95
C HIS A 240 -4.50 -17.26 -27.56
N SER A 241 -3.93 -18.44 -27.31
CA SER A 241 -2.90 -19.00 -28.17
C SER A 241 -3.57 -19.39 -29.48
N THR A 242 -3.57 -18.47 -30.44
CA THR A 242 -3.67 -18.85 -31.86
C THR A 242 -2.43 -19.67 -32.18
N HIS A 243 -2.54 -20.99 -32.01
CA HIS A 243 -1.64 -21.92 -32.69
C HIS A 243 -1.98 -21.83 -34.18
N SER A 244 -1.17 -21.08 -34.91
CA SER A 244 -1.02 -21.27 -36.34
C SER A 244 -0.45 -22.67 -36.54
N GLU A 245 -1.28 -23.59 -37.00
CA GLU A 245 -0.83 -24.81 -37.66
C GLU A 245 0.05 -24.40 -38.85
N ILE A 246 1.36 -24.52 -38.68
CA ILE A 246 2.28 -24.61 -39.81
C ILE A 246 2.55 -26.11 -39.97
N ALA A 247 1.84 -26.69 -40.93
CA ALA A 247 2.24 -27.90 -41.60
C ALA A 247 3.67 -27.73 -42.14
N TRP A 248 4.55 -28.73 -41.96
CA TRP A 248 5.44 -29.28 -42.99
C TRP A 248 6.16 -30.54 -42.46
N LEU A 249 6.01 -31.62 -43.23
CA LEU A 249 6.71 -32.92 -43.26
C LEU A 249 6.41 -33.95 -42.16
#